data_AF-A0ABD3MX99-F1
#
_entry.id   AF-A0ABD3MX99-F1
#
_cell.length_a   1.000
_cell.length_b   1.000
_cell.length_c   1.000
_cell.angle_alpha   90.00
_cell.angle_beta   90.00
_cell.angle_gamma   90.00
#
_symmetry.space_group_name_H-M   'P 1'
#
loop_
_entity.id
_entity.type
_entity.pdbx_description
1 polymer ?
#
loop_
_entity_poly.entity_id
_entity_poly.type
_entity_poly.pdbx_seq_one_letter_code
_entity_poly.pdbx_strand_id
1 'polypeptide(L)'
;MRIPKTYRLFGKNCANFFILLFMAVLISCNAMILTRSSHHHPAISKLIESPHIAYTSNNNAEIFIIGTSHFSSNSANEVKTLISAVKPDGVVLELDPERCLRLTKQSCGFDASGTRTKSDGEVLYGADFLSAINSCQEMDVPLFLGDEYVQATKERLLESIGKIDAYSPVPLIQSLFPGGATQHGKQRARSTIDVIETFRRDPKKLTPLVVTTSPPFAVASVFTLFNDQHSAIAFDGAQTALVAALNSIEEIGAVVIASIFVSSLLFNNIIVERDKILAENTLKAVDALKNLKEGRSIRKRWKCEANTAKSQCSNKLALSKETTLQMKDGIKTVVQNVPLFTLKTPIQQGIRRHLNLFEPRWLKMIDQLMDSKSSDNEMKLGCVRCTNKFYSAISIDGAEGRYADVIFDTIGNLARVSQVKEGKRPVSGDRRLAVSLVGGDSFIVDESNLIVCDDGYMMASSVEPKCIENVACEPFKKNGKYEDVPVRIVVVVGLFHGNGVLTTLLNSSH
;
A
#
# COMPACT_ATOMS: atom_id res chain seq x y z
N MET A 1 4.24 63.37 63.60
CA MET A 1 5.58 62.80 63.91
C MET A 1 6.21 62.31 62.60
N ARG A 2 7.40 62.80 62.25
CA ARG A 2 8.18 62.33 61.08
C ARG A 2 8.65 60.90 61.32
N ILE A 3 8.45 60.00 60.35
CA ILE A 3 9.05 58.64 60.29
C ILE A 3 9.55 58.42 58.85
N PRO A 4 10.71 57.76 58.63
CA PRO A 4 11.58 57.98 57.47
C PRO A 4 11.28 57.11 56.24
N LYS A 5 11.71 57.60 55.07
CA LYS A 5 11.74 56.89 53.78
C LYS A 5 12.90 55.89 53.73
N THR A 6 12.73 54.67 54.25
CA THR A 6 13.62 53.53 53.92
C THR A 6 12.89 52.18 54.03
N TYR A 7 11.81 51.98 53.28
CA TYR A 7 11.29 50.62 53.02
C TYR A 7 10.68 50.56 51.62
N ARG A 8 11.53 50.36 50.61
CA ARG A 8 11.10 50.00 49.25
C ARG A 8 12.20 49.25 48.50
N LEU A 9 12.73 48.19 49.10
CA LEU A 9 13.71 47.30 48.43
C LEU A 9 13.86 45.94 49.12
N PHE A 10 12.75 45.29 49.51
CA PHE A 10 12.80 43.91 50.03
C PHE A 10 11.53 43.12 49.67
N GLY A 11 11.23 43.02 48.38
CA GLY A 11 10.03 42.28 47.91
C GLY A 11 10.14 41.57 46.57
N LYS A 12 11.29 41.63 45.87
CA LYS A 12 11.45 41.00 44.55
C LYS A 12 12.59 39.98 44.45
N ASN A 13 13.52 39.92 45.42
CA ASN A 13 14.70 39.05 45.31
C ASN A 13 14.54 37.68 46.01
N CYS A 14 13.60 37.50 46.94
CA CYS A 14 13.39 36.18 47.56
C CYS A 14 12.55 35.21 46.70
N ALA A 15 11.64 35.74 45.84
CA ALA A 15 10.83 34.91 44.95
C ALA A 15 11.65 34.32 43.79
N ASN A 16 12.62 35.10 43.26
CA ASN A 16 13.49 34.62 42.18
C ASN A 16 14.50 33.57 42.65
N PHE A 17 14.93 33.61 43.91
CA PHE A 17 15.87 32.62 44.45
C PHE A 17 15.22 31.26 44.67
N PHE A 18 13.96 31.21 45.11
CA PHE A 18 13.20 29.96 45.25
C PHE A 18 12.84 29.32 43.91
N ILE A 19 12.54 30.12 42.88
CA ILE A 19 12.24 29.62 41.52
C ILE A 19 13.50 29.05 40.85
N LEU A 20 14.67 29.69 41.04
CA LEU A 20 15.95 29.16 40.53
C LEU A 20 16.39 27.87 41.22
N LEU A 21 16.16 27.74 42.54
CA LEU A 21 16.47 26.52 43.27
C LEU A 21 15.51 25.36 42.92
N PHE A 22 14.22 25.65 42.69
CA PHE A 22 13.23 24.66 42.25
C PHE A 22 13.47 24.20 40.80
N MET A 23 13.93 25.10 39.92
CA MET A 23 14.35 24.75 38.56
C MET A 23 15.64 23.93 38.53
N ALA A 24 16.60 24.20 39.41
CA ALA A 24 17.84 23.42 39.49
C ALA A 24 17.59 21.96 39.94
N VAL A 25 16.65 21.73 40.87
CA VAL A 25 16.26 20.38 41.32
C VAL A 25 15.44 19.62 40.26
N LEU A 26 14.62 20.31 39.46
CA LEU A 26 13.89 19.72 38.32
C LEU A 26 14.80 19.36 37.14
N ILE A 27 15.93 20.06 36.97
CA ILE A 27 16.94 19.75 35.95
C ILE A 27 17.81 18.55 36.38
N SER A 28 18.11 18.39 37.68
CA SER A 28 18.87 17.22 38.17
C SER A 28 18.04 15.93 38.27
N CYS A 29 16.72 15.99 38.47
CA CYS A 29 15.87 14.79 38.53
C CYS A 29 15.43 14.25 37.16
N ASN A 30 15.63 14.99 36.06
CA ASN A 30 15.41 14.48 34.70
C ASN A 30 16.63 13.76 34.10
N ALA A 31 17.76 13.71 34.80
CA ALA A 31 18.98 13.04 34.34
C ALA A 31 19.00 11.52 34.63
N MET A 32 17.92 10.95 35.17
CA MET A 32 17.87 9.53 35.56
C MET A 32 16.55 8.84 35.19
N ILE A 33 16.06 9.08 33.98
CA ILE A 33 15.02 8.24 33.37
C ILE A 33 15.54 7.82 32.00
N LEU A 34 15.73 6.51 31.83
CA LEU A 34 16.28 5.87 30.64
C LEU A 34 15.73 6.48 29.35
N THR A 35 16.56 7.26 28.65
CA THR A 35 16.41 7.46 27.22
C THR A 35 16.72 6.14 26.54
N ARG A 36 15.69 5.42 26.07
CA ARG A 36 15.86 4.41 25.03
C ARG A 36 16.22 5.18 23.75
N SER A 37 17.49 5.55 23.63
CA SER A 37 18.06 6.10 22.40
C SER A 37 17.91 4.99 21.35
N SER A 38 17.07 5.21 20.34
CA SER A 38 17.15 4.42 19.12
C SER A 38 18.49 4.79 18.48
N HIS A 39 19.54 4.03 18.81
CA HIS A 39 20.83 4.11 18.14
C HIS A 39 20.64 3.67 16.68
N HIS A 40 20.17 4.59 15.85
CA HIS A 40 20.18 4.39 14.41
C HIS A 40 21.64 4.36 13.94
N HIS A 41 21.90 3.52 12.95
CA HIS A 41 23.17 3.54 12.25
C HIS A 41 23.42 4.97 11.70
N PRO A 42 24.65 5.53 11.76
CA PRO A 42 24.92 6.92 11.33
C PRO A 42 24.42 7.26 9.92
N ALA A 43 24.41 6.27 9.03
CA ALA A 43 23.86 6.38 7.68
C ALA A 43 22.35 6.68 7.64
N ILE A 44 21.57 6.10 8.55
CA ILE A 44 20.12 6.31 8.63
C ILE A 44 19.82 7.71 9.18
N SER A 45 20.55 8.16 10.20
CA SER A 45 20.39 9.51 10.75
C SER A 45 20.58 10.58 9.68
N LYS A 46 21.61 10.46 8.85
CA LYS A 46 21.84 11.38 7.73
C LYS A 46 20.73 11.36 6.67
N LEU A 47 20.09 10.20 6.46
CA LEU A 47 18.96 10.08 5.54
C LEU A 47 17.69 10.73 6.11
N ILE A 48 17.42 10.57 7.40
CA ILE A 48 16.27 11.22 8.08
C ILE A 48 16.37 12.75 8.03
N GLU A 49 17.58 13.30 7.97
CA GLU A 49 17.84 14.74 7.79
C GLU A 49 17.61 15.24 6.35
N SER A 50 17.31 14.35 5.40
CA SER A 50 17.03 14.75 4.02
C SER A 50 15.63 15.39 3.92
N PRO A 51 15.47 16.51 3.18
CA PRO A 51 14.25 17.31 3.20
C PRO A 51 13.04 16.61 2.57
N HIS A 52 13.27 15.57 1.77
CA HIS A 52 12.22 14.79 1.11
C HIS A 52 11.87 13.52 1.90
N ILE A 53 12.41 13.34 3.12
CA ILE A 53 12.16 12.19 3.97
C ILE A 53 11.49 12.65 5.27
N ALA A 54 10.33 12.05 5.56
CA ALA A 54 9.68 12.11 6.85
C ALA A 54 9.95 10.81 7.63
N TYR A 55 9.92 10.90 8.95
CA TYR A 55 10.15 9.77 9.84
C TYR A 55 9.25 9.86 11.07
N THR A 56 8.73 8.70 11.48
CA THR A 56 8.04 8.53 12.77
C THR A 56 8.26 7.11 13.30
N SER A 57 8.25 6.96 14.62
CA SER A 57 8.35 5.65 15.27
C SER A 57 7.39 5.55 16.46
N ASN A 58 6.81 4.37 16.64
CA ASN A 58 6.10 3.96 17.85
C ASN A 58 6.53 2.54 18.25
N ASN A 59 5.92 1.97 19.30
CA ASN A 59 6.26 0.61 19.76
C ASN A 59 6.01 -0.47 18.69
N ASN A 60 5.11 -0.20 17.75
CA ASN A 60 4.68 -1.15 16.74
C ASN A 60 5.52 -1.09 15.45
N ALA A 61 5.95 0.11 15.04
CA ALA A 61 6.58 0.34 13.76
C ALA A 61 7.52 1.56 13.75
N GLU A 62 8.58 1.47 12.94
CA GLU A 62 9.38 2.60 12.46
C GLU A 62 9.01 2.86 10.99
N ILE A 63 8.52 4.06 10.69
CA ILE A 63 7.97 4.43 9.38
C ILE A 63 8.83 5.53 8.77
N PHE A 64 9.40 5.24 7.61
CA PHE A 64 10.12 6.18 6.77
C PHE A 64 9.22 6.52 5.58
N ILE A 65 8.94 7.80 5.36
CA ILE A 65 8.10 8.27 4.25
C ILE A 65 8.99 9.08 3.33
N ILE A 66 9.10 8.67 2.06
CA ILE A 66 9.87 9.40 1.05
C ILE A 66 8.93 10.06 0.05
N GLY A 67 9.07 11.38 -0.08
CA GLY A 67 8.38 12.21 -1.05
C GLY A 67 9.13 12.27 -2.38
N THR A 68 8.49 11.78 -3.43
CA THR A 68 9.07 11.71 -4.78
C THR A 68 8.31 12.59 -5.77
N SER A 69 8.90 12.82 -6.94
CA SER A 69 8.22 13.54 -8.02
C SER A 69 7.35 12.65 -8.90
N HIS A 70 7.55 11.33 -8.90
CA HIS A 70 7.03 10.37 -9.88
C HIS A 70 7.49 10.59 -11.33
N PHE A 71 8.22 11.67 -11.63
CA PHE A 71 8.80 11.96 -12.94
C PHE A 71 10.32 11.79 -12.89
N SER A 72 10.96 11.67 -14.06
CA SER A 72 12.41 11.52 -14.18
C SER A 72 13.18 12.62 -13.41
N SER A 73 13.72 12.21 -12.26
CA SER A 73 14.47 13.03 -11.30
C SER A 73 15.44 12.14 -10.54
N ASN A 74 16.12 12.67 -9.51
CA ASN A 74 16.96 11.85 -8.65
C ASN A 74 16.15 10.91 -7.73
N SER A 75 14.82 10.98 -7.73
CA SER A 75 13.95 10.19 -6.84
C SER A 75 14.16 8.68 -6.93
N ALA A 76 14.47 8.14 -8.12
CA ALA A 76 14.77 6.71 -8.25
C ALA A 76 16.00 6.27 -7.43
N ASN A 77 17.05 7.08 -7.43
CA ASN A 77 18.26 6.81 -6.66
C ASN A 77 18.04 7.04 -5.16
N GLU A 78 17.28 8.07 -4.79
CA GLU A 78 16.93 8.37 -3.40
C GLU A 78 16.14 7.21 -2.77
N VAL A 79 15.12 6.71 -3.48
CA VAL A 79 14.33 5.54 -3.07
C VAL A 79 15.20 4.31 -2.89
N LYS A 80 16.05 3.97 -3.89
CA LYS A 80 16.97 2.83 -3.80
C LYS A 80 17.92 2.95 -2.61
N THR A 81 18.49 4.14 -2.41
CA THR A 81 19.42 4.43 -1.31
C THR A 81 18.73 4.26 0.04
N LEU A 82 17.52 4.80 0.18
CA LEU A 82 16.75 4.70 1.42
C LEU A 82 16.40 3.24 1.74
N ILE A 83 15.84 2.49 0.79
CA ILE A 83 15.48 1.07 0.99
C ILE A 83 16.73 0.25 1.36
N SER A 84 17.84 0.46 0.65
CA SER A 84 19.09 -0.25 0.90
C SER A 84 19.68 0.05 2.29
N ALA A 85 19.59 1.31 2.74
CA ALA A 85 20.11 1.73 4.03
C ALA A 85 19.21 1.32 5.21
N VAL A 86 17.89 1.45 5.06
CA VAL A 86 16.92 1.11 6.10
C VAL A 86 16.81 -0.41 6.27
N LYS A 87 16.86 -1.17 5.15
CA LYS A 87 16.55 -2.60 5.10
C LYS A 87 15.17 -2.89 5.74
N PRO A 88 14.09 -2.35 5.15
CA PRO A 88 12.77 -2.44 5.75
C PRO A 88 12.23 -3.87 5.72
N ASP A 89 11.31 -4.17 6.64
CA ASP A 89 10.52 -5.40 6.65
C ASP A 89 9.45 -5.40 5.55
N GLY A 90 9.06 -4.23 5.04
CA GLY A 90 8.15 -4.08 3.91
C GLY A 90 8.15 -2.67 3.30
N VAL A 91 7.63 -2.54 2.08
CA VAL A 91 7.55 -1.27 1.36
C VAL A 91 6.14 -1.01 0.84
N VAL A 92 5.60 0.17 1.10
CA VAL A 92 4.30 0.64 0.60
C VAL A 92 4.53 1.60 -0.54
N LEU A 93 3.85 1.41 -1.66
CA LEU A 93 3.91 2.28 -2.83
C LEU A 93 2.59 3.01 -3.03
N GLU A 94 2.64 4.30 -3.36
CA GLU A 94 1.50 5.06 -3.90
C GLU A 94 1.18 4.61 -5.34
N LEU A 95 0.78 3.34 -5.47
CA LEU A 95 0.34 2.73 -6.71
C LEU A 95 -0.84 1.82 -6.43
N ASP A 96 -1.76 1.78 -7.38
CA ASP A 96 -2.81 0.77 -7.45
C ASP A 96 -2.37 -0.41 -8.35
N PRO A 97 -3.10 -1.55 -8.31
CA PRO A 97 -2.73 -2.73 -9.09
C PRO A 97 -2.66 -2.51 -10.62
N GLU A 98 -3.54 -1.69 -11.19
CA GLU A 98 -3.57 -1.43 -12.64
C GLU A 98 -2.39 -0.55 -13.05
N ARG A 99 -2.10 0.50 -12.29
CA ARG A 99 -0.92 1.35 -12.53
C ARG A 99 0.38 0.58 -12.35
N CYS A 100 0.49 -0.26 -11.32
CA CYS A 100 1.65 -1.14 -11.11
C CYS A 100 1.86 -2.07 -12.32
N LEU A 101 0.81 -2.73 -12.77
CA LEU A 101 0.90 -3.64 -13.92
C LEU A 101 1.28 -2.91 -15.21
N ARG A 102 0.67 -1.75 -15.48
CA ARG A 102 0.99 -0.93 -16.66
C ARG A 102 2.44 -0.45 -16.65
N LEU A 103 2.89 0.08 -15.52
CA LEU A 103 4.26 0.58 -15.34
C LEU A 103 5.30 -0.54 -15.54
N THR A 104 5.05 -1.71 -14.96
CA THR A 104 5.98 -2.85 -15.07
C THR A 104 5.96 -3.48 -16.45
N LYS A 105 4.80 -3.55 -17.14
CA LYS A 105 4.71 -3.96 -18.56
C LYS A 105 5.56 -3.06 -19.44
N GLN A 106 5.38 -1.74 -19.31
CA GLN A 106 6.14 -0.76 -20.08
C GLN A 106 7.64 -0.88 -19.82
N SER A 107 8.05 -1.04 -18.56
CA SER A 107 9.47 -1.24 -18.22
C SER A 107 10.08 -2.51 -18.81
N CYS A 108 9.25 -3.54 -19.06
CA CYS A 108 9.65 -4.79 -19.71
C CYS A 108 9.50 -4.75 -21.24
N GLY A 109 9.11 -3.62 -21.83
CA GLY A 109 8.92 -3.47 -23.27
C GLY A 109 7.65 -4.16 -23.80
N PHE A 110 6.58 -4.23 -22.98
CA PHE A 110 5.28 -4.75 -23.39
C PHE A 110 4.22 -3.64 -23.40
N ASP A 111 3.29 -3.70 -24.36
CA ASP A 111 2.10 -2.86 -24.35
C ASP A 111 0.99 -3.41 -23.43
N ALA A 112 -0.17 -2.74 -23.43
CA ALA A 112 -1.34 -3.17 -22.66
C ALA A 112 -1.80 -4.59 -23.01
N SER A 113 -1.70 -4.99 -24.29
CA SER A 113 -2.06 -6.32 -24.79
C SER A 113 -1.03 -7.40 -24.46
N GLY A 114 0.17 -7.02 -23.99
CA GLY A 114 1.27 -7.95 -23.77
C GLY A 114 2.17 -8.15 -25.00
N THR A 115 1.97 -7.37 -26.06
CA THR A 115 2.79 -7.44 -27.27
C THR A 115 4.08 -6.65 -27.06
N ARG A 116 5.20 -7.18 -27.56
CA ARG A 116 6.51 -6.54 -27.42
C ARG A 116 6.56 -5.26 -28.24
N THR A 117 6.95 -4.16 -27.61
CA THR A 117 7.13 -2.86 -28.25
C THR A 117 8.60 -2.46 -28.24
N LYS A 118 9.04 -1.78 -29.30
CA LYS A 118 10.35 -1.13 -29.35
C LYS A 118 10.25 0.18 -28.56
N SER A 119 10.30 0.11 -27.23
CA SER A 119 10.41 1.31 -26.42
C SER A 119 11.89 1.61 -26.19
N ASP A 120 12.48 2.45 -27.04
CA ASP A 120 13.83 3.03 -26.86
C ASP A 120 13.83 4.25 -25.91
N GLY A 121 12.71 4.52 -25.23
CA GLY A 121 12.52 5.71 -24.39
C GLY A 121 12.83 5.48 -22.92
N GLU A 122 13.54 6.44 -22.32
CA GLU A 122 13.70 6.59 -20.86
C GLU A 122 12.31 6.65 -20.20
N VAL A 123 12.11 5.93 -19.08
CA VAL A 123 10.83 5.93 -18.36
C VAL A 123 10.61 7.32 -17.75
N LEU A 124 9.80 8.14 -18.42
CA LEU A 124 9.51 9.51 -17.99
C LEU A 124 8.72 9.58 -16.67
N TYR A 125 7.89 8.57 -16.37
CA TYR A 125 7.02 8.52 -15.20
C TYR A 125 7.11 7.17 -14.48
N GLY A 126 7.19 7.20 -13.16
CA GLY A 126 7.20 6.03 -12.27
C GLY A 126 8.57 5.36 -12.10
N ALA A 127 9.67 6.03 -12.49
CA ALA A 127 11.03 5.51 -12.34
C ALA A 127 11.40 5.25 -10.86
N ASP A 128 10.89 6.07 -9.95
CA ASP A 128 10.97 5.91 -8.51
C ASP A 128 10.26 4.66 -8.00
N PHE A 129 9.05 4.39 -8.49
CA PHE A 129 8.33 3.16 -8.15
C PHE A 129 9.00 1.92 -8.74
N LEU A 130 9.48 1.97 -9.98
CA LEU A 130 10.27 0.88 -10.57
C LEU A 130 11.53 0.61 -9.76
N SER A 131 12.21 1.66 -9.31
CA SER A 131 13.37 1.55 -8.43
C SER A 131 13.01 0.86 -7.10
N ALA A 132 11.86 1.23 -6.50
CA ALA A 132 11.37 0.56 -5.29
C ALA A 132 11.06 -0.93 -5.54
N ILE A 133 10.34 -1.24 -6.62
CA ILE A 133 9.96 -2.61 -7.00
C ILE A 133 11.22 -3.47 -7.19
N ASN A 134 12.18 -2.98 -8.00
CA ASN A 134 13.42 -3.70 -8.28
C ASN A 134 14.25 -3.90 -7.00
N SER A 135 14.42 -2.85 -6.19
CA SER A 135 15.17 -2.94 -4.91
C SER A 135 14.53 -3.95 -3.96
N CYS A 136 13.20 -3.98 -3.87
CA CYS A 136 12.49 -4.93 -3.01
C CYS A 136 12.57 -6.37 -3.54
N GLN A 137 12.50 -6.57 -4.86
CA GLN A 137 12.68 -7.89 -5.45
C GLN A 137 14.11 -8.41 -5.26
N GLU A 138 15.12 -7.56 -5.40
CA GLU A 138 16.53 -7.88 -5.15
C GLU A 138 16.80 -8.20 -3.67
N MET A 139 16.20 -7.45 -2.75
CA MET A 139 16.40 -7.58 -1.30
C MET A 139 15.45 -8.58 -0.63
N ASP A 140 14.53 -9.18 -1.39
CA ASP A 140 13.46 -10.03 -0.88
C ASP A 140 12.55 -9.36 0.18
N VAL A 141 12.13 -8.13 -0.10
CA VAL A 141 11.24 -7.35 0.76
C VAL A 141 9.82 -7.37 0.19
N PRO A 142 8.76 -7.64 0.99
CA PRO A 142 7.39 -7.61 0.52
C PRO A 142 6.93 -6.19 0.15
N LEU A 143 6.20 -6.11 -0.96
CA LEU A 143 5.63 -4.87 -1.50
C LEU A 143 4.12 -4.80 -1.24
N PHE A 144 3.64 -3.61 -0.88
CA PHE A 144 2.24 -3.29 -0.64
C PHE A 144 1.81 -2.14 -1.56
N LEU A 145 0.69 -2.33 -2.23
CA LEU A 145 0.06 -1.28 -3.04
C LEU A 145 -0.84 -0.47 -2.11
N GLY A 146 -0.42 0.76 -1.83
CA GLY A 146 -1.04 1.63 -0.84
C GLY A 146 -2.18 2.48 -1.38
N ASP A 147 -2.36 2.53 -2.69
CA ASP A 147 -3.30 3.44 -3.32
C ASP A 147 -4.59 2.76 -3.78
N GLU A 148 -5.59 3.59 -4.07
CA GLU A 148 -6.88 3.14 -4.58
C GLU A 148 -6.96 3.12 -6.11
N TYR A 149 -7.97 2.43 -6.62
CA TYR A 149 -8.29 2.43 -8.05
C TYR A 149 -8.75 3.81 -8.51
N VAL A 150 -8.33 4.20 -9.72
CA VAL A 150 -8.67 5.49 -10.33
C VAL A 150 -10.18 5.74 -10.38
N GLN A 151 -10.99 4.69 -10.58
CA GLN A 151 -12.44 4.76 -10.64
C GLN A 151 -13.03 5.19 -9.28
N ALA A 152 -12.48 4.72 -8.16
CA ALA A 152 -12.92 5.13 -6.82
C ALA A 152 -12.60 6.61 -6.56
N THR A 153 -11.45 7.09 -7.03
CA THR A 153 -11.11 8.52 -6.98
C THR A 153 -12.08 9.37 -7.81
N LYS A 154 -12.48 8.89 -9.00
CA LYS A 154 -13.50 9.57 -9.85
C LYS A 154 -14.84 9.68 -9.13
N GLU A 155 -15.34 8.58 -8.58
CA GLU A 155 -16.61 8.54 -7.86
C GLU A 155 -16.61 9.52 -6.68
N ARG A 156 -15.53 9.52 -5.87
CA ARG A 156 -15.40 10.47 -4.75
C ARG A 156 -15.40 11.92 -5.20
N LEU A 157 -14.66 12.25 -6.27
CA LEU A 157 -14.60 13.61 -6.78
C LEU A 157 -15.99 14.07 -7.22
N LEU A 158 -16.73 13.24 -7.97
CA LEU A 158 -18.09 13.53 -8.42
C LEU A 158 -19.05 13.74 -7.24
N GLU A 159 -18.97 12.89 -6.21
CA GLU A 159 -19.77 13.03 -4.99
C GLU A 159 -19.45 14.31 -4.19
N SER A 160 -18.26 14.88 -4.36
CA SER A 160 -17.79 16.02 -3.60
C SER A 160 -18.05 17.38 -4.27
N ILE A 161 -18.40 17.39 -5.57
CA ILE A 161 -18.73 18.62 -6.31
C ILE A 161 -19.86 19.41 -5.63
N GLY A 162 -20.82 18.72 -5.00
CA GLY A 162 -21.95 19.33 -4.30
C GLY A 162 -21.70 19.68 -2.82
N LYS A 163 -20.53 19.38 -2.26
CA LYS A 163 -20.24 19.59 -0.83
C LYS A 163 -19.43 20.86 -0.64
N ILE A 164 -19.98 21.84 0.08
CA ILE A 164 -19.32 23.15 0.31
C ILE A 164 -17.97 22.98 1.01
N ASP A 165 -17.89 22.10 2.01
CA ASP A 165 -16.65 21.86 2.77
C ASP A 165 -15.49 21.36 1.90
N ALA A 166 -15.80 20.70 0.76
CA ALA A 166 -14.80 20.19 -0.16
C ALA A 166 -13.99 21.31 -0.83
N TYR A 167 -14.52 22.54 -0.87
CA TYR A 167 -13.86 23.71 -1.46
C TYR A 167 -13.02 24.51 -0.45
N SER A 168 -12.89 24.06 0.80
CA SER A 168 -12.10 24.77 1.82
C SER A 168 -10.62 24.87 1.42
N PRO A 169 -10.01 26.08 1.39
CA PRO A 169 -8.60 26.27 1.04
C PRO A 169 -7.65 25.97 2.21
N VAL A 170 -8.18 25.71 3.41
CA VAL A 170 -7.38 25.53 4.63
C VAL A 170 -6.34 24.40 4.49
N PRO A 171 -6.68 23.20 3.99
CA PRO A 171 -5.70 22.11 3.88
C PRO A 171 -4.57 22.40 2.89
N LEU A 172 -4.89 23.07 1.77
CA LEU A 172 -3.91 23.50 0.77
C LEU A 172 -2.90 24.49 1.37
N ILE A 173 -3.39 25.50 2.10
CA ILE A 173 -2.52 26.50 2.76
C ILE A 173 -1.64 25.83 3.82
N GLN A 174 -2.20 24.92 4.62
CA GLN A 174 -1.46 24.18 5.64
C GLN A 174 -0.38 23.27 5.05
N SER A 175 -0.62 22.67 3.89
CA SER A 175 0.36 21.84 3.17
C SER A 175 1.59 22.63 2.71
N LEU A 176 1.38 23.87 2.25
CA LEU A 176 2.46 24.75 1.78
C LEU A 176 3.18 25.47 2.93
N PHE A 177 2.45 25.82 3.99
CA PHE A 177 2.95 26.58 5.13
C PHE A 177 2.65 25.85 6.45
N PRO A 178 3.40 24.77 6.77
CA PRO A 178 3.15 23.95 7.96
C PRO A 178 3.40 24.67 9.31
N GLY A 179 3.77 25.95 9.32
CA GLY A 179 4.27 26.70 10.48
C GLY A 179 3.24 27.21 11.51
N GLY A 180 1.98 26.79 11.47
CA GLY A 180 0.90 27.37 12.30
C GLY A 180 0.29 26.48 13.39
N ALA A 181 0.49 25.16 13.36
CA ALA A 181 -0.12 24.26 14.35
C ALA A 181 0.81 24.08 15.55
N THR A 182 0.36 24.56 16.72
CA THR A 182 1.01 24.42 18.02
C THR A 182 1.46 22.98 18.28
N GLN A 183 2.78 22.77 18.25
CA GLN A 183 3.42 21.49 18.58
C GLN A 183 3.41 21.29 20.10
N HIS A 184 2.30 20.79 20.64
CA HIS A 184 2.23 20.27 22.00
C HIS A 184 2.09 18.75 21.98
N GLY A 185 3.20 18.06 22.26
CA GLY A 185 3.19 16.61 22.48
C GLY A 185 4.60 16.06 22.71
N LYS A 186 4.85 15.54 23.91
CA LYS A 186 6.12 14.92 24.34
C LYS A 186 6.39 13.59 23.58
N GLN A 187 7.68 13.32 23.32
CA GLN A 187 8.31 11.98 23.15
C GLN A 187 8.01 11.12 21.91
N ARG A 188 8.20 11.63 20.67
CA ARG A 188 8.51 10.75 19.51
C ARG A 188 9.58 11.37 18.61
N ALA A 189 10.53 10.56 18.13
CA ALA A 189 11.47 10.97 17.10
C ALA A 189 10.69 11.23 15.80
N ARG A 190 10.61 12.49 15.38
CA ARG A 190 9.79 12.94 14.25
C ARG A 190 10.61 13.81 13.32
N SER A 191 10.52 13.53 12.02
CA SER A 191 10.89 14.48 10.96
C SER A 191 9.74 14.62 9.97
N THR A 192 9.58 15.81 9.41
CA THR A 192 8.59 16.13 8.37
C THR A 192 9.31 16.43 7.06
N ILE A 193 8.62 16.26 5.94
CA ILE A 193 9.13 16.66 4.62
C ILE A 193 9.13 18.19 4.53
N ASP A 194 10.27 18.76 4.19
CA ASP A 194 10.41 20.15 3.78
C ASP A 194 10.25 20.25 2.27
N VAL A 195 9.04 20.57 1.82
CA VAL A 195 8.68 20.64 0.40
C VAL A 195 9.47 21.75 -0.32
N ILE A 196 9.67 22.90 0.34
CA ILE A 196 10.36 24.05 -0.23
C ILE A 196 11.84 23.74 -0.43
N GLU A 197 12.49 23.23 0.62
CA GLU A 197 13.91 22.84 0.55
C GLU A 197 14.11 21.66 -0.41
N THR A 198 13.13 20.74 -0.52
CA THR A 198 13.15 19.68 -1.53
C THR A 198 13.18 20.24 -2.95
N PHE A 199 12.33 21.22 -3.26
CA PHE A 199 12.35 21.88 -4.58
C PHE A 199 13.62 22.68 -4.82
N ARG A 200 14.16 23.32 -3.78
CA ARG A 200 15.42 24.06 -3.88
C ARG A 200 16.59 23.13 -4.25
N ARG A 201 16.62 21.91 -3.69
CA ARG A 201 17.68 20.93 -3.95
C ARG A 201 17.49 20.17 -5.26
N ASP A 202 16.25 19.84 -5.62
CA ASP A 202 15.92 19.18 -6.88
C ASP A 202 14.73 19.88 -7.57
N PRO A 203 15.00 20.93 -8.38
CA PRO A 203 13.97 21.66 -9.10
C PRO A 203 13.17 20.80 -10.09
N LYS A 204 13.70 19.66 -10.55
CA LYS A 204 12.96 18.75 -11.44
C LYS A 204 11.76 18.11 -10.73
N LYS A 205 11.73 18.13 -9.39
CA LYS A 205 10.54 17.69 -8.64
C LYS A 205 9.34 18.64 -8.78
N LEU A 206 9.54 19.83 -9.35
CA LEU A 206 8.45 20.75 -9.73
C LEU A 206 7.80 20.41 -11.08
N THR A 207 8.43 19.58 -11.92
CA THR A 207 7.91 19.21 -13.24
C THR A 207 6.45 18.76 -13.23
N PRO A 208 5.97 17.92 -12.28
CA PRO A 208 4.56 17.54 -12.22
C PRO A 208 3.65 18.75 -12.06
N LEU A 209 4.01 19.70 -11.18
CA LEU A 209 3.22 20.89 -10.92
C LEU A 209 3.17 21.82 -12.12
N VAL A 210 4.29 22.06 -12.79
CA VAL A 210 4.34 22.95 -13.96
C VAL A 210 3.46 22.42 -15.10
N VAL A 211 3.39 21.11 -15.27
CA VAL A 211 2.53 20.47 -16.28
C VAL A 211 1.04 20.54 -15.89
N THR A 212 0.71 20.54 -14.58
CA THR A 212 -0.69 20.51 -14.10
C THR A 212 -1.26 21.88 -13.69
N THR A 213 -0.45 22.91 -13.48
CA THR A 213 -0.86 24.20 -12.86
C THR A 213 -1.11 25.35 -13.82
N SER A 214 -0.91 25.18 -15.13
CA SER A 214 -1.44 26.19 -16.08
C SER A 214 -2.98 26.18 -15.99
N PRO A 215 -3.66 27.31 -15.68
CA PRO A 215 -5.09 27.32 -15.35
C PRO A 215 -6.06 26.68 -16.36
N PRO A 216 -5.83 26.76 -17.70
CA PRO A 216 -6.62 25.99 -18.67
C PRO A 216 -6.37 24.48 -18.61
N PHE A 217 -5.22 24.06 -18.10
CA PHE A 217 -4.76 22.68 -18.05
C PHE A 217 -5.16 21.96 -16.77
N ALA A 218 -5.37 22.61 -15.62
CA ALA A 218 -5.83 21.90 -14.42
C ALA A 218 -7.23 21.27 -14.65
N VAL A 219 -8.12 22.02 -15.31
CA VAL A 219 -9.47 21.56 -15.68
C VAL A 219 -9.42 20.62 -16.89
N ALA A 220 -8.65 20.93 -17.94
CA ALA A 220 -8.53 20.05 -19.10
C ALA A 220 -7.81 18.72 -18.78
N SER A 221 -6.79 18.72 -17.92
CA SER A 221 -6.05 17.52 -17.49
C SER A 221 -6.94 16.58 -16.69
N VAL A 222 -7.77 17.13 -15.81
CA VAL A 222 -8.85 16.42 -15.12
C VAL A 222 -9.78 15.79 -16.17
N PHE A 223 -10.33 16.55 -17.11
CA PHE A 223 -11.22 16.00 -18.15
C PHE A 223 -10.54 14.96 -19.07
N THR A 224 -9.26 15.10 -19.40
CA THR A 224 -8.49 14.12 -20.21
C THR A 224 -8.04 12.90 -19.42
N LEU A 225 -7.79 13.02 -18.11
CA LEU A 225 -7.59 11.87 -17.21
C LEU A 225 -8.89 11.08 -17.02
N PHE A 226 -10.03 11.69 -17.32
CA PHE A 226 -11.35 11.14 -17.04
C PHE A 226 -12.14 10.63 -18.27
N ASN A 227 -11.73 10.92 -19.51
CA ASN A 227 -12.39 10.43 -20.73
C ASN A 227 -11.60 9.30 -21.44
N ASP A 228 -12.24 8.14 -21.63
CA ASP A 228 -11.69 6.93 -22.29
C ASP A 228 -11.89 6.93 -23.82
N GLN A 229 -12.19 8.08 -24.43
CA GLN A 229 -12.43 8.21 -25.87
C GLN A 229 -11.67 9.39 -26.48
N HIS A 230 -11.08 9.12 -27.65
CA HIS A 230 -10.33 10.02 -28.54
C HIS A 230 -11.05 11.34 -28.87
N SER A 231 -11.01 12.30 -27.95
CA SER A 231 -11.49 13.66 -28.23
C SER A 231 -10.50 14.67 -27.69
N ALA A 232 -9.63 15.16 -28.58
CA ALA A 232 -8.90 16.39 -28.38
C ALA A 232 -9.93 17.53 -28.27
N ILE A 233 -10.23 17.96 -27.05
CA ILE A 233 -11.06 19.14 -26.82
C ILE A 233 -10.27 20.33 -27.37
N ALA A 234 -10.90 21.07 -28.29
CA ALA A 234 -10.29 22.14 -29.06
C ALA A 234 -9.64 23.21 -28.17
N PHE A 235 -8.32 23.33 -28.33
CA PHE A 235 -7.37 24.22 -27.66
C PHE A 235 -7.68 25.73 -27.82
N ASP A 236 -8.49 26.10 -28.82
CA ASP A 236 -8.65 27.49 -29.28
C ASP A 236 -9.72 28.30 -28.52
N GLY A 237 -10.77 27.63 -28.03
CA GLY A 237 -11.91 28.30 -27.38
C GLY A 237 -11.61 28.81 -25.96
N ALA A 238 -10.78 28.09 -25.21
CA ALA A 238 -10.46 28.40 -23.82
C ALA A 238 -9.46 29.57 -23.67
N GLN A 239 -8.50 29.71 -24.61
CA GLN A 239 -7.60 30.87 -24.64
C GLN A 239 -8.37 32.16 -24.93
N THR A 240 -9.29 32.12 -25.89
CA THR A 240 -10.07 33.30 -26.31
C THR A 240 -10.99 33.80 -25.19
N ALA A 241 -11.61 32.89 -24.42
CA ALA A 241 -12.43 33.22 -23.26
C ALA A 241 -11.62 33.74 -22.06
N LEU A 242 -10.43 33.18 -21.80
CA LEU A 242 -9.54 33.64 -20.73
C LEU A 242 -8.98 35.04 -21.04
N VAL A 243 -8.56 35.30 -22.28
CA VAL A 243 -8.05 36.60 -22.71
C VAL A 243 -9.16 37.66 -22.70
N ALA A 244 -10.41 37.29 -23.00
CA ALA A 244 -11.56 38.20 -22.89
C ALA A 244 -11.88 38.57 -21.43
N ALA A 245 -11.82 37.60 -20.50
CA ALA A 245 -12.10 37.78 -19.06
C ALA A 245 -10.98 38.50 -18.28
N LEU A 246 -9.79 38.63 -18.84
CA LEU A 246 -8.65 39.32 -18.20
C LEU A 246 -8.65 40.84 -18.43
N ASN A 247 -9.65 41.39 -19.14
CA ASN A 247 -9.69 42.81 -19.50
C ASN A 247 -10.40 43.71 -18.46
N SER A 248 -10.94 43.15 -17.37
CA SER A 248 -11.50 43.94 -16.27
C SER A 248 -10.96 43.47 -14.91
N ILE A 249 -10.61 44.42 -14.04
CA ILE A 249 -9.98 44.16 -12.73
C ILE A 249 -10.92 43.36 -11.80
N GLU A 250 -12.24 43.52 -11.95
CA GLU A 250 -13.25 42.77 -11.18
C GLU A 250 -13.35 41.29 -11.64
N GLU A 251 -13.20 41.01 -12.93
CA GLU A 251 -13.20 39.64 -13.46
C GLU A 251 -11.92 38.88 -13.10
N ILE A 252 -10.77 39.56 -13.02
CA ILE A 252 -9.51 38.95 -12.54
C ILE A 252 -9.67 38.42 -11.11
N GLY A 253 -10.31 39.20 -10.23
CA GLY A 253 -10.58 38.80 -8.85
C GLY A 253 -11.46 37.55 -8.78
N ALA A 254 -12.55 37.52 -9.54
CA ALA A 254 -13.46 36.36 -9.61
C ALA A 254 -12.77 35.10 -10.17
N VAL A 255 -11.93 35.25 -11.21
CA VAL A 255 -11.17 34.13 -11.81
C VAL A 255 -10.14 33.56 -10.83
N VAL A 256 -9.42 34.42 -10.10
CA VAL A 256 -8.45 33.97 -9.09
C VAL A 256 -9.16 33.25 -7.94
N ILE A 257 -10.27 33.81 -7.45
CA ILE A 257 -11.06 33.21 -6.37
C ILE A 257 -11.64 31.85 -6.81
N ALA A 258 -12.24 31.77 -8.00
CA ALA A 258 -12.76 30.52 -8.55
C ALA A 258 -11.64 29.48 -8.73
N SER A 259 -10.46 29.90 -9.20
CA SER A 259 -9.30 29.02 -9.35
C SER A 259 -8.81 28.47 -8.01
N ILE A 260 -8.82 29.28 -6.94
CA ILE A 260 -8.48 28.84 -5.59
C ILE A 260 -9.50 27.80 -5.10
N PHE A 261 -10.80 28.05 -5.28
CA PHE A 261 -11.84 27.10 -4.86
C PHE A 261 -11.78 25.78 -5.63
N VAL A 262 -11.62 25.82 -6.96
CA VAL A 262 -11.45 24.60 -7.78
C VAL A 262 -10.17 23.87 -7.39
N SER A 263 -9.06 24.58 -7.17
CA SER A 263 -7.80 23.98 -6.73
C SER A 263 -7.95 23.35 -5.34
N SER A 264 -8.73 23.97 -4.46
CA SER A 264 -9.03 23.44 -3.11
C SER A 264 -9.88 22.17 -3.19
N LEU A 265 -10.91 22.15 -4.05
CA LEU A 265 -11.70 20.94 -4.32
C LEU A 265 -10.83 19.78 -4.77
N LEU A 266 -9.96 20.03 -5.75
CA LEU A 266 -9.04 19.03 -6.27
C LEU A 266 -8.03 18.59 -5.20
N PHE A 267 -7.43 19.53 -4.47
CA PHE A 267 -6.47 19.23 -3.42
C PHE A 267 -7.09 18.38 -2.31
N ASN A 268 -8.28 18.73 -1.84
CA ASN A 268 -8.94 18.00 -0.77
C ASN A 268 -9.30 16.56 -1.20
N ASN A 269 -9.75 16.36 -2.44
CA ASN A 269 -10.15 15.04 -2.91
C ASN A 269 -9.00 14.15 -3.40
N ILE A 270 -8.00 14.75 -4.06
CA ILE A 270 -6.88 14.03 -4.68
C ILE A 270 -5.70 13.90 -3.72
N ILE A 271 -5.48 14.87 -2.83
CA ILE A 271 -4.38 14.84 -1.86
C ILE A 271 -4.89 14.39 -0.48
N VAL A 272 -5.74 15.18 0.18
CA VAL A 272 -6.09 14.95 1.60
C VAL A 272 -6.81 13.62 1.83
N GLU A 273 -7.83 13.29 1.01
CA GLU A 273 -8.53 12.00 1.16
C GLU A 273 -7.62 10.81 0.78
N ARG A 274 -6.74 10.99 -0.20
CA ARG A 274 -5.78 9.97 -0.62
C ARG A 274 -4.71 9.72 0.44
N ASP A 275 -4.30 10.74 1.19
CA ASP A 275 -3.39 10.61 2.34
C ASP A 275 -3.96 9.69 3.42
N LYS A 276 -5.28 9.76 3.67
CA LYS A 276 -5.97 8.87 4.61
C LYS A 276 -5.93 7.43 4.14
N ILE A 277 -6.19 7.19 2.86
CA ILE A 277 -6.15 5.85 2.25
C ILE A 277 -4.74 5.27 2.32
N LEU A 278 -3.72 6.07 1.96
CA LEU A 278 -2.32 5.68 2.03
C LEU A 278 -1.89 5.35 3.47
N ALA A 279 -2.31 6.16 4.44
CA ALA A 279 -2.05 5.90 5.86
C ALA A 279 -2.75 4.62 6.35
N GLU A 280 -4.03 4.41 6.01
CA GLU A 280 -4.77 3.21 6.39
C GLU A 280 -4.13 1.94 5.79
N ASN A 281 -3.74 1.98 4.52
CA ASN A 281 -3.08 0.86 3.86
C ASN A 281 -1.65 0.64 4.38
N THR A 282 -0.97 1.69 4.84
CA THR A 282 0.31 1.58 5.56
C THR A 282 0.12 0.84 6.90
N LEU A 283 -0.93 1.13 7.67
CA LEU A 283 -1.24 0.41 8.91
C LEU A 283 -1.60 -1.06 8.65
N LYS A 284 -2.39 -1.35 7.61
CA LYS A 284 -2.65 -2.73 7.18
C LYS A 284 -1.38 -3.48 6.80
N ALA A 285 -0.43 -2.81 6.15
CA ALA A 285 0.87 -3.38 5.84
C ALA A 285 1.68 -3.69 7.11
N VAL A 286 1.69 -2.78 8.10
CA VAL A 286 2.28 -3.01 9.42
C VAL A 286 1.70 -4.27 10.08
N ASP A 287 0.38 -4.42 10.09
CA ASP A 287 -0.28 -5.60 10.66
C ASP A 287 0.06 -6.89 9.91
N ALA A 288 0.10 -6.85 8.57
CA ALA A 288 0.49 -8.00 7.77
C ALA A 288 1.94 -8.42 8.03
N LEU A 289 2.85 -7.47 8.21
CA LEU A 289 4.26 -7.73 8.52
C LEU A 289 4.43 -8.30 9.93
N LYS A 290 3.68 -7.80 10.91
CA LYS A 290 3.65 -8.37 12.26
C LYS A 290 3.17 -9.82 12.25
N ASN A 291 2.05 -10.09 11.56
CA ASN A 291 1.54 -11.45 11.40
C ASN A 291 2.55 -12.38 10.72
N LEU A 292 3.32 -11.87 9.75
CA LEU A 292 4.39 -12.62 9.10
C LEU A 292 5.55 -12.92 10.07
N LYS A 293 6.00 -11.92 10.85
CA LYS A 293 7.06 -12.11 11.86
C LYS A 293 6.66 -13.11 12.93
N GLU A 294 5.40 -13.08 13.37
CA GLU A 294 4.86 -13.97 14.40
C GLU A 294 4.48 -15.36 13.89
N GLY A 295 4.63 -15.62 12.58
CA GLY A 295 4.27 -16.90 11.96
C GLY A 295 2.76 -17.17 11.86
N ARG A 296 1.93 -16.13 11.95
CA ARG A 296 0.47 -16.20 11.74
C ARG A 296 0.09 -16.15 10.25
N SER A 297 0.97 -15.60 9.41
CA SER A 297 0.82 -15.55 7.96
C SER A 297 2.03 -16.19 7.25
N ILE A 298 1.81 -16.64 6.02
CA ILE A 298 2.83 -17.19 5.10
C ILE A 298 2.98 -16.23 3.93
N ARG A 299 4.21 -16.04 3.44
CA ARG A 299 4.53 -15.31 2.22
C ARG A 299 5.03 -16.28 1.15
N LYS A 300 4.36 -16.34 0.00
CA LYS A 300 4.78 -17.17 -1.14
C LYS A 300 5.00 -16.30 -2.38
N ARG A 301 6.08 -16.59 -3.10
CA ARG A 301 6.48 -15.88 -4.32
C ARG A 301 6.69 -16.86 -5.47
N TRP A 302 6.31 -16.45 -6.67
CA TRP A 302 6.54 -17.23 -7.87
C TRP A 302 6.51 -16.35 -9.12
N LYS A 303 7.00 -16.93 -10.22
CA LYS A 303 6.95 -16.35 -11.56
C LYS A 303 6.20 -17.31 -12.46
N CYS A 304 5.33 -16.79 -13.32
CA CYS A 304 4.65 -17.59 -14.33
C CYS A 304 4.51 -16.82 -15.64
N GLU A 305 4.42 -17.51 -16.77
CA GLU A 305 4.13 -16.89 -18.06
C GLU A 305 2.67 -16.41 -18.11
N ALA A 306 2.42 -15.25 -18.72
CA ALA A 306 1.07 -14.67 -18.77
C ALA A 306 0.13 -15.44 -19.71
N ASN A 307 0.66 -16.09 -20.75
CA ASN A 307 -0.10 -16.76 -21.81
C ASN A 307 0.13 -18.28 -21.82
N THR A 308 -0.28 -18.99 -20.76
CA THR A 308 -0.25 -20.46 -20.72
C THR A 308 -1.40 -21.13 -21.49
N ALA A 309 -1.79 -20.59 -22.66
CA ALA A 309 -2.70 -21.30 -23.57
C ALA A 309 -2.02 -22.52 -24.24
N LYS A 310 -0.69 -22.59 -24.22
CA LYS A 310 0.10 -23.65 -24.87
C LYS A 310 0.90 -24.57 -23.94
N SER A 311 0.86 -24.35 -22.62
CA SER A 311 1.50 -25.28 -21.69
C SER A 311 0.58 -26.49 -21.50
N GLN A 312 0.87 -27.58 -22.22
CA GLN A 312 0.44 -28.90 -21.82
C GLN A 312 1.14 -29.19 -20.50
N CYS A 313 0.44 -29.08 -19.38
CA CYS A 313 1.00 -29.44 -18.10
C CYS A 313 1.18 -30.96 -18.05
N SER A 314 2.40 -31.40 -18.32
CA SER A 314 2.88 -32.76 -18.02
C SER A 314 3.15 -32.89 -16.52
N ASN A 315 2.14 -32.65 -15.68
CA ASN A 315 2.17 -33.05 -14.28
C ASN A 315 1.00 -33.99 -13.99
N LYS A 316 1.16 -35.22 -14.47
CA LYS A 316 0.45 -36.42 -13.98
C LYS A 316 0.60 -36.62 -12.45
N LEU A 317 1.43 -35.81 -11.78
CA LEU A 317 1.73 -35.85 -10.35
C LEU A 317 0.78 -34.98 -9.49
N ALA A 318 0.09 -33.98 -10.05
CA ALA A 318 -0.65 -32.99 -9.23
C ALA A 318 -2.02 -33.48 -8.72
N LEU A 319 -2.54 -34.56 -9.30
CA LEU A 319 -3.80 -35.18 -8.89
C LEU A 319 -3.71 -36.71 -8.87
N SER A 320 -2.52 -37.26 -8.57
CA SER A 320 -2.41 -38.68 -8.24
C SER A 320 -3.10 -38.92 -6.89
N LYS A 321 -4.00 -39.91 -6.88
CA LYS A 321 -4.90 -40.34 -5.80
C LYS A 321 -4.18 -40.88 -4.55
N GLU A 322 -3.18 -40.21 -4.01
CA GLU A 322 -2.54 -40.65 -2.77
C GLU A 322 -3.24 -40.03 -1.57
N THR A 323 -4.46 -40.53 -1.30
CA THR A 323 -4.98 -40.54 0.07
C THR A 323 -4.03 -41.43 0.88
N THR A 324 -2.99 -40.84 1.45
CA THR A 324 -2.09 -41.58 2.34
C THR A 324 -2.80 -41.69 3.68
N LEU A 325 -3.27 -42.88 4.02
CA LEU A 325 -3.78 -43.18 5.36
C LEU A 325 -2.61 -43.15 6.33
N GLN A 326 -2.43 -42.05 7.05
CA GLN A 326 -1.50 -42.05 8.18
C GLN A 326 -2.23 -42.55 9.42
N MET A 327 -1.66 -43.56 10.07
CA MET A 327 -2.09 -43.98 11.40
C MET A 327 -1.35 -43.16 12.44
N LYS A 328 -2.06 -42.26 13.11
CA LYS A 328 -1.61 -41.65 14.36
C LYS A 328 -2.70 -41.90 15.40
N ASP A 329 -2.33 -42.53 16.51
CA ASP A 329 -3.20 -42.76 17.68
C ASP A 329 -4.53 -43.49 17.41
N GLY A 330 -4.57 -44.41 16.44
CA GLY A 330 -5.77 -45.21 16.13
C GLY A 330 -6.86 -44.46 15.36
N ILE A 331 -6.64 -43.19 15.00
CA ILE A 331 -7.55 -42.37 14.19
C ILE A 331 -7.04 -42.37 12.74
N LYS A 332 -7.89 -42.76 11.79
CA LYS A 332 -7.58 -42.66 10.35
C LYS A 332 -7.66 -41.20 9.92
N THR A 333 -6.53 -40.51 9.71
CA THR A 333 -6.53 -39.20 9.05
C THR A 333 -6.35 -39.35 7.54
N VAL A 334 -7.27 -38.76 6.79
CA VAL A 334 -7.25 -38.73 5.31
C VAL A 334 -6.48 -37.47 4.90
N VAL A 335 -5.24 -37.68 4.46
CA VAL A 335 -4.31 -36.65 4.03
C VAL A 335 -4.58 -36.36 2.54
N GLN A 336 -5.03 -35.14 2.21
CA GLN A 336 -5.40 -34.75 0.84
C GLN A 336 -4.57 -33.58 0.32
N ASN A 337 -4.27 -33.61 -0.97
CA ASN A 337 -3.76 -32.45 -1.71
C ASN A 337 -4.93 -31.58 -2.13
N VAL A 338 -4.92 -30.31 -1.74
CA VAL A 338 -6.06 -29.41 -1.92
C VAL A 338 -5.60 -28.13 -2.64
N PRO A 339 -6.27 -27.73 -3.74
CA PRO A 339 -5.99 -26.44 -4.37
C PRO A 339 -6.39 -25.30 -3.45
N LEU A 340 -5.52 -24.30 -3.33
CA LEU A 340 -5.74 -23.12 -2.50
C LEU A 340 -6.24 -21.95 -3.31
N PHE A 341 -7.31 -21.33 -2.79
CA PHE A 341 -7.89 -20.10 -3.29
C PHE A 341 -7.76 -18.99 -2.26
N THR A 342 -7.31 -17.82 -2.70
CA THR A 342 -7.04 -16.67 -1.82
C THR A 342 -8.21 -15.69 -1.81
N LEU A 343 -8.87 -15.52 -0.67
CA LEU A 343 -10.02 -14.63 -0.49
C LEU A 343 -9.64 -13.37 0.28
N LYS A 344 -10.33 -12.24 0.01
CA LYS A 344 -10.20 -11.02 0.82
C LYS A 344 -10.81 -11.21 2.22
N THR A 345 -11.95 -11.90 2.28
CA THR A 345 -12.68 -12.20 3.52
C THR A 345 -12.68 -13.70 3.73
N PRO A 346 -12.39 -14.22 4.94
CA PRO A 346 -12.40 -15.65 5.20
C PRO A 346 -13.81 -16.22 4.98
N ILE A 347 -13.91 -17.49 4.56
CA ILE A 347 -15.17 -18.21 4.43
C ILE A 347 -15.38 -19.03 5.70
N GLN A 348 -16.50 -18.82 6.38
CA GLN A 348 -16.82 -19.57 7.60
C GLN A 348 -17.59 -20.84 7.26
N GLN A 349 -17.57 -21.81 8.18
CA GLN A 349 -18.29 -23.07 8.04
C GLN A 349 -19.79 -22.84 7.81
N GLY A 350 -20.36 -23.56 6.85
CA GLY A 350 -21.77 -23.46 6.45
C GLY A 350 -22.12 -22.21 5.60
N ILE A 351 -21.26 -21.19 5.55
CA ILE A 351 -21.54 -19.97 4.79
C ILE A 351 -21.33 -20.20 3.30
N ARG A 352 -22.31 -19.77 2.50
CA ARG A 352 -22.22 -19.78 1.04
C ARG A 352 -21.51 -18.51 0.54
N ARG A 353 -20.62 -18.67 -0.43
CA ARG A 353 -19.96 -17.55 -1.13
C ARG A 353 -19.99 -17.73 -2.63
N HIS A 354 -20.28 -16.64 -3.35
CA HIS A 354 -20.29 -16.62 -4.81
C HIS A 354 -19.02 -15.95 -5.33
N LEU A 355 -18.36 -16.59 -6.28
CA LEU A 355 -17.14 -16.12 -6.92
C LEU A 355 -17.36 -15.98 -8.43
N ASN A 356 -16.83 -14.89 -9.01
CA ASN A 356 -16.74 -14.71 -10.44
C ASN A 356 -15.27 -14.86 -10.86
N LEU A 357 -14.95 -15.98 -11.50
CA LEU A 357 -13.60 -16.33 -11.91
C LEU A 357 -13.43 -16.09 -13.41
N PHE A 358 -12.33 -15.42 -13.77
CA PHE A 358 -12.02 -15.08 -15.15
C PHE A 358 -10.52 -15.12 -15.47
N GLU A 359 -9.66 -15.20 -14.45
CA GLU A 359 -8.22 -15.36 -14.70
C GLU A 359 -7.94 -16.81 -15.12
N PRO A 360 -7.10 -17.04 -16.16
CA PRO A 360 -6.83 -18.37 -16.69
C PRO A 360 -6.44 -19.41 -15.63
N ARG A 361 -5.63 -19.03 -14.63
CA ARG A 361 -5.22 -19.91 -13.53
C ARG A 361 -6.39 -20.45 -12.71
N TRP A 362 -7.40 -19.61 -12.44
CA TRP A 362 -8.56 -20.00 -11.64
C TRP A 362 -9.54 -20.84 -12.47
N LEU A 363 -9.66 -20.53 -13.77
CA LEU A 363 -10.46 -21.32 -14.69
C LEU A 363 -9.90 -22.75 -14.78
N LYS A 364 -8.59 -22.90 -15.03
CA LYS A 364 -7.92 -24.20 -15.09
C LYS A 364 -8.02 -24.99 -13.79
N MET A 365 -7.85 -24.32 -12.64
CA MET A 365 -8.01 -24.97 -11.33
C MET A 365 -9.42 -25.58 -11.16
N ILE A 366 -10.47 -24.87 -11.55
CA ILE A 366 -11.84 -25.39 -11.49
C ILE A 366 -12.07 -26.49 -12.52
N ASP A 367 -11.54 -26.36 -13.74
CA ASP A 367 -11.64 -27.41 -14.77
C ASP A 367 -11.03 -28.73 -14.29
N GLN A 368 -9.84 -28.68 -13.68
CA GLN A 368 -9.20 -29.86 -13.12
C GLN A 368 -10.02 -30.51 -11.98
N LEU A 369 -10.66 -29.70 -11.12
CA LEU A 369 -11.58 -30.20 -10.10
C LEU A 369 -12.85 -30.83 -10.70
N MET A 370 -13.29 -30.36 -11.87
CA MET A 370 -14.44 -30.91 -12.57
C MET A 370 -14.12 -32.23 -13.28
N ASP A 371 -12.90 -32.37 -13.81
CA ASP A 371 -12.42 -33.57 -14.49
C ASP A 371 -12.12 -34.72 -13.51
N SER A 372 -11.76 -34.40 -12.27
CA SER A 372 -11.39 -35.37 -11.23
C SER A 372 -12.56 -36.14 -10.60
N LYS A 373 -13.74 -36.13 -11.21
CA LYS A 373 -14.95 -36.80 -10.71
C LYS A 373 -14.78 -38.32 -10.67
N SER A 374 -14.26 -38.85 -9.56
CA SER A 374 -14.61 -40.18 -9.06
C SER A 374 -15.82 -40.05 -8.13
N SER A 375 -16.75 -41.00 -8.23
CA SER A 375 -18.11 -41.02 -7.67
C SER A 375 -18.32 -40.71 -6.19
N ASP A 376 -17.27 -40.48 -5.40
CA ASP A 376 -17.33 -40.26 -3.94
C ASP A 376 -16.53 -39.05 -3.44
N ASN A 377 -15.79 -38.34 -4.30
CA ASN A 377 -15.03 -37.16 -3.88
C ASN A 377 -15.77 -35.87 -4.26
N GLU A 378 -16.36 -35.21 -3.25
CA GLU A 378 -16.85 -33.85 -3.39
C GLU A 378 -15.71 -32.93 -3.88
N MET A 379 -16.02 -32.00 -4.79
CA MET A 379 -15.07 -30.99 -5.25
C MET A 379 -14.68 -30.07 -4.10
N LYS A 380 -13.50 -30.28 -3.53
CA LYS A 380 -12.97 -29.54 -2.39
C LYS A 380 -11.83 -28.62 -2.81
N LEU A 381 -11.80 -27.43 -2.22
CA LEU A 381 -10.70 -26.48 -2.31
C LEU A 381 -10.46 -25.82 -0.95
N GLY A 382 -9.25 -25.36 -0.69
CA GLY A 382 -8.88 -24.67 0.52
C GLY A 382 -8.98 -23.16 0.32
N CYS A 383 -9.76 -22.48 1.14
CA CYS A 383 -9.87 -21.02 1.12
C CYS A 383 -9.01 -20.42 2.23
N VAL A 384 -8.08 -19.54 1.89
CA VAL A 384 -7.26 -18.80 2.86
C VAL A 384 -7.52 -17.30 2.74
N ARG A 385 -7.52 -16.57 3.87
CA ARG A 385 -7.60 -15.10 3.83
C ARG A 385 -6.25 -14.56 3.37
N CYS A 386 -6.29 -13.75 2.33
CA CYS A 386 -5.11 -13.10 1.79
C CYS A 386 -5.04 -11.67 2.29
N THR A 387 -3.94 -11.35 2.97
CA THR A 387 -3.68 -10.07 3.59
C THR A 387 -2.97 -9.12 2.63
N ASN A 388 -2.15 -9.64 1.71
CA ASN A 388 -1.51 -8.85 0.68
C ASN A 388 -1.32 -9.64 -0.63
N LYS A 389 -1.53 -8.97 -1.77
CA LYS A 389 -1.22 -9.50 -3.11
C LYS A 389 -0.49 -8.43 -3.90
N PHE A 390 0.74 -8.72 -4.29
CA PHE A 390 1.49 -7.91 -5.22
C PHE A 390 1.71 -8.69 -6.52
N TYR A 391 1.27 -8.09 -7.63
CA TYR A 391 1.49 -8.62 -8.97
C TYR A 391 2.20 -7.56 -9.83
N SER A 392 3.19 -8.00 -10.59
CA SER A 392 3.90 -7.16 -11.57
C SER A 392 4.16 -7.95 -12.84
N ALA A 393 4.31 -7.24 -13.96
CA ALA A 393 4.80 -7.84 -15.19
C ALA A 393 6.33 -7.97 -15.14
N ILE A 394 6.81 -9.06 -15.72
CA ILE A 394 8.23 -9.35 -15.90
C ILE A 394 8.46 -9.89 -17.32
N SER A 395 9.69 -9.87 -17.81
CA SER A 395 10.06 -10.62 -19.00
C SER A 395 10.61 -11.99 -18.60
N ILE A 396 10.04 -13.07 -19.14
CA ILE A 396 10.53 -14.44 -19.00
C ILE A 396 10.88 -14.91 -20.41
N ASP A 397 12.17 -15.13 -20.68
CA ASP A 397 12.67 -15.61 -21.98
C ASP A 397 12.15 -14.81 -23.19
N GLY A 398 11.97 -13.48 -23.01
CA GLY A 398 11.46 -12.58 -24.04
C GLY A 398 9.93 -12.55 -24.19
N ALA A 399 9.20 -13.40 -23.47
CA ALA A 399 7.75 -13.40 -23.36
C ALA A 399 7.26 -12.62 -22.12
N GLU A 400 6.00 -12.19 -22.16
CA GLU A 400 5.37 -11.54 -21.00
C GLU A 400 5.12 -12.56 -19.89
N GLY A 401 5.66 -12.27 -18.72
CA GLY A 401 5.43 -13.02 -17.49
C GLY A 401 4.74 -12.20 -16.40
N ARG A 402 4.47 -12.88 -15.30
CA ARG A 402 3.93 -12.34 -14.06
C ARG A 402 4.82 -12.75 -12.91
N TYR A 403 5.18 -11.78 -12.09
CA TYR A 403 5.70 -12.02 -10.75
C TYR A 403 4.55 -11.86 -9.75
N ALA A 404 4.42 -12.82 -8.85
CA ALA A 404 3.44 -12.82 -7.78
C ALA A 404 4.15 -12.90 -6.43
N ASP A 405 3.74 -12.05 -5.49
CA ASP A 405 4.16 -12.08 -4.09
C ASP A 405 2.91 -11.95 -3.22
N VAL A 406 2.57 -13.02 -2.53
CA VAL A 406 1.27 -13.16 -1.86
C VAL A 406 1.48 -13.52 -0.40
N ILE A 407 0.86 -12.74 0.49
CA ILE A 407 0.82 -12.98 1.93
C ILE A 407 -0.60 -13.39 2.31
N PHE A 408 -0.73 -14.49 3.03
CA PHE A 408 -2.01 -15.03 3.46
C PHE A 408 -1.90 -15.73 4.81
N ASP A 409 -3.03 -15.91 5.48
CA ASP A 409 -3.07 -16.53 6.80
C ASP A 409 -2.72 -18.03 6.75
N THR A 410 -2.06 -18.50 7.80
CA THR A 410 -1.79 -19.92 8.01
C THR A 410 -3.07 -20.73 8.21
N ILE A 411 -4.14 -20.11 8.72
CA ILE A 411 -5.43 -20.77 8.96
C ILE A 411 -6.36 -20.48 7.78
N GLY A 412 -6.90 -21.55 7.20
CA GLY A 412 -7.92 -21.50 6.15
C GLY A 412 -9.13 -22.36 6.48
N ASN A 413 -10.11 -22.34 5.58
CA ASN A 413 -11.28 -23.20 5.62
C ASN A 413 -11.39 -24.00 4.33
N LEU A 414 -11.63 -25.29 4.45
CA LEU A 414 -12.04 -26.10 3.30
C LEU A 414 -13.37 -25.54 2.78
N ALA A 415 -13.58 -25.64 1.49
CA ALA A 415 -14.79 -25.21 0.84
C ALA A 415 -15.19 -26.23 -0.23
N ARG A 416 -16.48 -26.54 -0.27
CA ARG A 416 -17.07 -27.41 -1.28
C ARG A 416 -17.62 -26.57 -2.42
N VAL A 417 -17.30 -26.94 -3.65
CA VAL A 417 -17.95 -26.38 -4.84
C VAL A 417 -19.35 -26.96 -4.95
N SER A 418 -20.35 -26.12 -4.73
CA SER A 418 -21.77 -26.50 -4.78
C SER A 418 -22.39 -26.30 -6.16
N GLN A 419 -21.90 -25.33 -6.94
CA GLN A 419 -22.41 -25.02 -8.26
C GLN A 419 -21.33 -24.32 -9.10
N VAL A 420 -21.25 -24.66 -10.38
CA VAL A 420 -20.44 -23.97 -11.39
C VAL A 420 -21.35 -23.63 -12.56
N LYS A 421 -21.35 -22.36 -12.97
CA LYS A 421 -22.06 -21.89 -14.16
C LYS A 421 -21.09 -21.18 -15.08
N GLU A 422 -20.95 -21.68 -16.30
CA GLU A 422 -20.13 -21.06 -17.34
C GLU A 422 -20.87 -19.91 -18.03
N GLY A 423 -20.11 -18.89 -18.41
CA GLY A 423 -20.60 -17.74 -19.16
C GLY A 423 -19.46 -16.97 -19.80
N LYS A 424 -19.79 -15.78 -20.30
CA LYS A 424 -18.84 -14.86 -20.94
C LYS A 424 -18.81 -13.52 -20.23
N ARG A 425 -17.69 -12.81 -20.30
CA ARG A 425 -17.57 -11.44 -19.81
C ARG A 425 -18.38 -10.48 -20.71
N PRO A 426 -19.13 -9.51 -20.15
CA PRO A 426 -19.95 -8.60 -20.96
C PRO A 426 -19.17 -7.75 -21.95
N VAL A 427 -17.95 -7.33 -21.58
CA VAL A 427 -17.13 -6.41 -22.38
C VAL A 427 -16.16 -7.17 -23.30
N SER A 428 -15.34 -8.07 -22.76
CA SER A 428 -14.32 -8.77 -23.55
C SER A 428 -14.82 -10.02 -24.28
N GLY A 429 -15.97 -10.58 -23.87
CA GLY A 429 -16.46 -11.86 -24.39
C GLY A 429 -15.69 -13.09 -23.89
N ASP A 430 -14.62 -12.93 -23.11
CA ASP A 430 -13.82 -14.05 -22.61
C ASP A 430 -14.61 -14.96 -21.67
N ARG A 431 -14.14 -16.19 -21.55
CA ARG A 431 -14.67 -17.20 -20.64
C ARG A 431 -14.70 -16.70 -19.19
N ARG A 432 -15.81 -16.99 -18.50
CA ARG A 432 -16.04 -16.69 -17.08
C ARG A 432 -16.75 -17.85 -16.40
N LEU A 433 -16.35 -18.20 -15.19
CA LEU A 433 -17.06 -19.15 -14.33
C LEU A 433 -17.68 -18.42 -13.13
N ALA A 434 -18.98 -18.59 -12.92
CA ALA A 434 -19.65 -18.24 -11.68
C ALA A 434 -19.69 -19.48 -10.77
N VAL A 435 -18.99 -19.44 -9.65
CA VAL A 435 -18.77 -20.58 -8.74
C VAL A 435 -19.40 -20.30 -7.38
N SER A 436 -20.21 -21.22 -6.88
CA SER A 436 -20.80 -21.15 -5.53
C SER A 436 -20.09 -22.11 -4.60
N LEU A 437 -19.47 -21.56 -3.55
CA LEU A 437 -18.76 -22.29 -2.51
C LEU A 437 -19.59 -22.40 -1.25
N VAL A 438 -19.45 -23.50 -0.51
CA VAL A 438 -19.95 -23.66 0.87
C VAL A 438 -18.76 -23.94 1.77
N GLY A 439 -18.56 -23.11 2.79
CA GLY A 439 -17.47 -23.29 3.75
C GLY A 439 -17.64 -24.56 4.59
N GLY A 440 -16.53 -25.22 4.87
CA GLY A 440 -16.40 -26.41 5.69
C GLY A 440 -15.37 -26.21 6.80
N ASP A 441 -14.73 -27.30 7.19
CA ASP A 441 -13.83 -27.34 8.34
C ASP A 441 -12.58 -26.48 8.15
N SER A 442 -12.06 -25.96 9.27
CA SER A 442 -10.81 -25.20 9.25
C SER A 442 -9.62 -26.13 9.02
N PHE A 443 -8.52 -25.59 8.53
CA PHE A 443 -7.26 -26.30 8.39
C PHE A 443 -6.08 -25.35 8.55
N ILE A 444 -4.91 -25.91 8.81
CA ILE A 444 -3.65 -25.17 8.92
C ILE A 444 -2.80 -25.47 7.70
N VAL A 445 -2.31 -24.42 7.05
CA VAL A 445 -1.34 -24.47 5.99
C VAL A 445 0.06 -24.43 6.60
N ASP A 446 0.88 -25.41 6.25
CA ASP A 446 2.33 -25.35 6.48
C ASP A 446 3.03 -24.87 5.21
N GLU A 447 3.99 -23.96 5.37
CA GLU A 447 4.77 -23.43 4.25
C GLU A 447 5.57 -24.52 3.52
N SER A 448 6.05 -25.54 4.24
CA SER A 448 6.77 -26.68 3.65
C SER A 448 5.92 -27.50 2.70
N ASN A 449 4.59 -27.44 2.85
CA ASN A 449 3.63 -28.23 2.11
C ASN A 449 2.98 -27.43 0.97
N LEU A 450 3.47 -26.22 0.69
CA LEU A 450 2.96 -25.37 -0.37
C LEU A 450 3.73 -25.51 -1.67
N ILE A 451 3.03 -25.94 -2.70
CA ILE A 451 3.53 -26.05 -4.07
C ILE A 451 2.78 -25.03 -4.93
N VAL A 452 3.51 -24.31 -5.79
CA VAL A 452 2.90 -23.46 -6.83
C VAL A 452 2.88 -24.26 -8.12
N CYS A 453 1.70 -24.42 -8.71
CA CYS A 453 1.55 -25.07 -10.02
C CYS A 453 2.07 -24.15 -11.13
N ASP A 454 2.52 -24.73 -12.24
CA ASP A 454 2.95 -23.98 -13.44
C ASP A 454 1.84 -23.06 -13.99
N ASP A 455 0.59 -23.42 -13.74
CA ASP A 455 -0.59 -22.62 -14.08
C ASP A 455 -0.79 -21.39 -13.17
N GLY A 456 0.00 -21.23 -12.10
CA GLY A 456 0.06 -20.02 -11.27
C GLY A 456 -0.91 -19.96 -10.08
N TYR A 457 -1.51 -21.08 -9.69
CA TYR A 457 -2.25 -21.24 -8.42
C TYR A 457 -1.48 -22.15 -7.45
N MET A 458 -1.87 -22.14 -6.17
CA MET A 458 -1.19 -22.88 -5.09
C MET A 458 -1.92 -24.18 -4.77
N MET A 459 -1.17 -25.19 -4.37
CA MET A 459 -1.65 -26.45 -3.80
C MET A 459 -1.05 -26.60 -2.39
N ALA A 460 -1.88 -26.97 -1.43
CA ALA A 460 -1.41 -27.46 -0.15
C ALA A 460 -1.42 -28.98 -0.17
N SER A 461 -0.27 -29.60 0.05
CA SER A 461 -0.18 -31.03 0.30
C SER A 461 -0.49 -31.34 1.75
N SER A 462 -0.99 -32.55 1.97
CA SER A 462 -1.17 -33.10 3.31
C SER A 462 -2.02 -32.28 4.27
N VAL A 463 -3.16 -31.78 3.78
CA VAL A 463 -4.09 -30.99 4.59
C VAL A 463 -4.94 -31.91 5.47
N GLU A 464 -4.87 -31.69 6.79
CA GLU A 464 -5.75 -32.33 7.77
C GLU A 464 -6.84 -31.35 8.24
N PRO A 465 -8.14 -31.69 8.11
CA PRO A 465 -9.23 -30.90 8.67
C PRO A 465 -9.12 -30.83 10.19
N LYS A 466 -9.35 -29.65 10.77
CA LYS A 466 -9.40 -29.42 12.21
C LYS A 466 -10.68 -28.68 12.58
N CYS A 467 -11.43 -29.23 13.53
CA CYS A 467 -12.47 -28.49 14.24
C CYS A 467 -11.79 -27.53 15.21
N ILE A 468 -11.48 -26.33 14.75
CA ILE A 468 -10.91 -25.27 15.59
C ILE A 468 -12.09 -24.54 16.23
N GLU A 469 -12.62 -25.07 17.34
CA GLU A 469 -13.57 -24.34 18.19
C GLU A 469 -12.80 -23.28 18.99
N ASN A 470 -13.15 -22.00 18.81
CA ASN A 470 -12.64 -20.85 19.58
C ASN A 470 -11.11 -20.80 19.76
N VAL A 471 -10.38 -20.25 18.80
CA VAL A 471 -8.93 -20.03 18.97
C VAL A 471 -8.58 -18.56 18.78
N ALA A 472 -8.41 -17.87 19.90
CA ALA A 472 -7.36 -16.85 20.00
C ALA A 472 -6.05 -17.56 19.62
N CYS A 473 -5.47 -17.16 18.48
CA CYS A 473 -4.28 -17.77 17.92
C CYS A 473 -3.14 -17.73 18.94
N GLU A 474 -2.82 -18.86 19.58
CA GLU A 474 -1.51 -19.01 20.20
C GLU A 474 -0.48 -18.96 19.06
N PRO A 475 0.46 -17.99 19.07
CA PRO A 475 1.47 -17.88 18.02
C PRO A 475 2.26 -19.19 17.96
N PHE A 476 2.59 -19.64 16.73
CA PHE A 476 3.52 -20.75 16.56
C PHE A 476 4.82 -20.39 17.27
N LYS A 477 5.09 -21.03 18.41
CA LYS A 477 6.32 -20.87 19.19
C LYS A 477 7.47 -21.45 18.37
N LYS A 478 8.06 -20.66 17.46
CA LYS A 478 9.48 -20.82 17.15
C LYS A 478 10.22 -20.59 18.47
N ASN A 479 11.01 -21.58 18.90
CA ASN A 479 11.79 -21.53 20.13
C ASN A 479 12.66 -20.25 20.18
N GLY A 480 12.14 -19.20 20.82
CA GLY A 480 12.78 -17.91 20.94
C GLY A 480 11.82 -16.92 21.57
N LYS A 481 12.29 -16.14 22.54
CA LYS A 481 11.54 -14.95 23.01
C LYS A 481 11.41 -14.03 21.80
N TYR A 482 10.19 -13.80 21.31
CA TYR A 482 9.97 -12.70 20.37
C TYR A 482 10.30 -11.42 21.13
N GLU A 483 11.46 -10.84 20.85
CA GLU A 483 11.68 -9.44 21.20
C GLU A 483 10.63 -8.64 20.41
N ASP A 484 9.92 -7.76 21.10
CA ASP A 484 8.95 -6.82 20.53
C ASP A 484 9.71 -5.77 19.70
N VAL A 485 10.26 -6.22 18.57
CA VAL A 485 11.02 -5.40 17.63
C VAL A 485 10.02 -4.78 16.66
N PRO A 486 9.93 -3.43 16.62
CA PRO A 486 9.00 -2.76 15.72
C PRO A 486 9.27 -3.16 14.27
N VAL A 487 8.21 -3.20 13.46
CA VAL A 487 8.37 -3.41 12.02
C VAL A 487 8.90 -2.13 11.37
N ARG A 488 9.90 -2.25 10.51
CA ARG A 488 10.46 -1.12 9.77
C ARG A 488 9.83 -1.07 8.39
N ILE A 489 9.20 0.05 8.04
CA ILE A 489 8.48 0.19 6.78
C ILE A 489 8.94 1.45 6.05
N VAL A 490 9.09 1.35 4.73
CA VAL A 490 9.33 2.51 3.86
C VAL A 490 8.07 2.74 3.03
N VAL A 491 7.61 3.99 2.97
CA VAL A 491 6.42 4.43 2.25
C VAL A 491 6.87 5.39 1.15
N VAL A 492 6.67 5.01 -0.11
CA VAL A 492 7.05 5.79 -1.29
C VAL A 492 5.82 6.47 -1.86
N VAL A 493 5.77 7.80 -1.73
CA VAL A 493 4.61 8.64 -2.09
C VAL A 493 5.07 9.90 -2.81
N GLY A 494 4.15 10.54 -3.50
CA GLY A 494 4.34 11.86 -4.08
C GLY A 494 4.64 12.88 -3.00
N LEU A 495 5.46 13.87 -3.35
CA LEU A 495 5.99 14.84 -2.39
C LEU A 495 4.90 15.53 -1.53
N PHE A 496 3.75 15.84 -2.13
CA PHE A 496 2.63 16.50 -1.43
C PHE A 496 1.88 15.59 -0.45
N HIS A 497 1.94 14.28 -0.65
CA HIS A 497 1.26 13.30 0.20
C HIS A 497 2.01 13.05 1.51
N GLY A 498 3.35 13.11 1.50
CA GLY A 498 4.14 12.57 2.60
C GLY A 498 3.86 13.20 3.98
N ASN A 499 3.61 14.50 4.05
CA ASN A 499 3.26 15.17 5.32
C ASN A 499 1.82 14.86 5.79
N GLY A 500 0.87 14.72 4.87
CA GLY A 500 -0.50 14.36 5.20
C GLY A 500 -0.62 12.91 5.65
N VAL A 501 0.10 12.00 4.99
CA VAL A 501 0.24 10.59 5.41
C VAL A 501 0.87 10.52 6.80
N LEU A 502 1.98 11.22 7.04
CA LEU A 502 2.63 11.28 8.35
C LEU A 502 1.67 11.75 9.45
N THR A 503 0.94 12.83 9.19
CA THR A 503 0.00 13.41 10.15
C THR A 503 -1.13 12.44 10.48
N THR A 504 -1.68 11.77 9.47
CA THR A 504 -2.73 10.76 9.67
C THR A 504 -2.22 9.57 10.50
N LEU A 505 -1.04 9.04 10.18
CA LEU A 505 -0.42 7.94 10.93
C LEU A 505 -0.17 8.29 12.40
N LEU A 506 0.22 9.52 12.68
CA LEU A 506 0.42 10.01 14.05
C LEU A 506 -0.91 10.07 14.82
N ASN A 507 -1.98 10.52 14.16
CA ASN A 507 -3.31 10.63 14.76
C ASN A 507 -3.96 9.27 15.00
N SER A 508 -3.75 8.28 14.12
CA SER A 508 -4.25 6.91 14.29
C SER A 508 -3.49 6.09 15.36
N SER A 509 -2.39 6.64 15.89
CA SER A 509 -1.58 6.00 16.95
C SER A 509 -1.96 6.48 18.37
N HIS A 510 -3.05 7.23 18.49
CA HIS A 510 -3.71 7.66 19.72
C HIS A 510 -5.09 7.00 19.80
#